data_AF-A0A1W9SLJ0-F1
#
_entry.id   AF-A0A1W9SLJ0-F1
#
_cell.length_a   1.000
_cell.length_b   1.000
_cell.length_c   1.000
_cell.angle_alpha   90.00
_cell.angle_beta   90.00
_cell.angle_gamma   90.00
#
_symmetry.space_group_name_H-M   'P 1'
#
loop_
_entity.id
_entity.type
_entity.pdbx_description
1 polymer ?
#
loop_
_entity_poly.entity_id
_entity_poly.type
_entity_poly.pdbx_seq_one_letter_code
_entity_poly.pdbx_strand_id
1 'polypeptide(L)'
;GEIFNETIKSVSDINEGILIIKDIASQINLLSLNASIEAARVGSYGRSFGVVADEIRKLAEKTNKASAKIEKLSNLGQKNSEITNENLKNLIPEIIKSAKLVNNITFASKEQSNGAEAINNSVQQLTEITNENSASAEEMSASAEDLSMQVENLKLTVSDFKIGKENVYEKERKKKIEIQEKTNYEEGENEYGFKIKLNKEKLDDEYEKF
;
A
#
# COMPACT_ATOMS: atom_id res chain seq x y z
N GLY A 1 34.74 2.55 -5.13
CA GLY A 1 35.28 3.23 -6.32
C GLY A 1 36.75 2.88 -6.50
N GLU A 2 37.60 3.29 -5.56
CA GLU A 2 39.06 3.11 -5.63
C GLU A 2 39.49 1.65 -5.81
N ILE A 3 39.01 0.73 -4.95
CA ILE A 3 39.34 -0.71 -5.03
C ILE A 3 38.99 -1.31 -6.41
N PHE A 4 37.90 -0.84 -7.01
CA PHE A 4 37.45 -1.34 -8.30
C PHE A 4 38.34 -0.83 -9.44
N ASN A 5 38.72 0.44 -9.41
CA ASN A 5 39.68 1.02 -10.35
C ASN A 5 41.06 0.37 -10.20
N GLU A 6 41.48 0.07 -8.97
CA GLU A 6 42.73 -0.64 -8.69
C GLU A 6 42.70 -2.08 -9.21
N THR A 7 41.55 -2.76 -9.14
CA THR A 7 41.35 -4.09 -9.72
C THR A 7 41.47 -4.06 -11.24
N ILE A 8 40.80 -3.11 -11.92
CA ILE A 8 40.93 -2.95 -13.38
C ILE A 8 42.37 -2.65 -13.78
N LYS A 9 43.05 -1.76 -13.04
CA LYS A 9 44.46 -1.45 -13.27
C LYS A 9 45.35 -2.69 -13.13
N SER A 10 45.15 -3.47 -12.07
CA SER A 10 45.90 -4.71 -11.83
C SER A 10 45.72 -5.73 -12.97
N VAL A 11 44.49 -5.85 -13.50
CA VAL A 11 44.20 -6.71 -14.66
C VAL A 11 44.88 -6.21 -15.93
N SER A 12 44.96 -4.90 -16.12
CA SER A 12 45.73 -4.28 -17.21
C SER A 12 47.22 -4.58 -17.10
N ASP A 13 47.80 -4.43 -15.91
CA ASP A 13 49.22 -4.72 -15.64
C ASP A 13 49.53 -6.21 -15.87
N ILE A 14 48.61 -7.11 -15.51
CA ILE A 14 48.70 -8.55 -15.82
C ILE A 14 48.74 -8.78 -17.34
N ASN A 15 47.89 -8.09 -18.11
CA ASN A 15 47.89 -8.20 -19.58
C ASN A 15 49.22 -7.74 -20.19
N GLU A 16 49.79 -6.64 -19.70
CA GLU A 16 51.11 -6.17 -20.14
C GLU A 16 52.20 -7.21 -19.84
N GLY A 17 52.21 -7.78 -18.63
CA GLY A 17 53.13 -8.85 -18.27
C GLY A 17 53.00 -10.10 -19.17
N ILE A 18 51.77 -10.46 -19.56
CA ILE A 18 51.52 -11.60 -20.46
C ILE A 18 52.10 -11.35 -21.86
N LEU A 19 52.00 -10.11 -22.37
CA LEU A 19 52.59 -9.74 -23.66
C LEU A 19 54.12 -9.89 -23.64
N ILE A 20 54.78 -9.47 -22.56
CA ILE A 20 56.23 -9.64 -22.37
C ILE A 20 56.59 -11.14 -22.36
N ILE A 21 55.84 -11.96 -21.62
CA ILE A 21 56.09 -13.42 -21.56
C ILE A 21 55.93 -14.07 -22.94
N LYS A 22 54.93 -13.65 -23.73
CA LYS A 22 54.69 -14.14 -25.09
C LYS A 22 55.81 -13.75 -26.06
N ASP A 23 56.35 -12.55 -25.91
CA ASP A 23 57.52 -12.11 -26.68
C ASP A 23 58.77 -12.93 -26.32
N ILE A 24 59.06 -13.11 -25.03
CA ILE A 24 60.16 -13.97 -24.54
C ILE A 24 60.02 -15.39 -25.08
N ALA A 25 58.82 -15.98 -24.99
CA ALA A 25 58.57 -17.33 -25.52
C ALA A 25 58.80 -17.41 -27.04
N SER A 26 58.45 -16.36 -27.79
CA SER A 26 58.71 -16.29 -29.24
C SER A 26 60.20 -16.18 -29.55
N GLN A 27 60.95 -15.39 -28.77
CA GLN A 27 62.41 -15.31 -28.88
C GLN A 27 63.10 -16.64 -28.57
N ILE A 28 62.67 -17.34 -27.49
CA ILE A 28 63.18 -18.68 -27.15
C ILE A 28 62.87 -19.68 -28.26
N ASN A 29 61.66 -19.61 -28.84
CA ASN A 29 61.27 -20.46 -29.95
C ASN A 29 62.20 -20.26 -31.17
N LEU A 30 62.48 -19.01 -31.55
CA LEU A 30 63.41 -18.68 -32.64
C LEU A 30 64.85 -19.12 -32.32
N LEU A 31 65.30 -18.93 -31.08
CA LEU A 31 66.64 -19.33 -30.65
C LEU A 31 66.81 -20.85 -30.71
N SER A 32 65.78 -21.59 -30.27
CA SER A 32 65.76 -23.06 -30.31
C SER A 32 65.76 -23.59 -31.74
N LEU A 33 65.04 -22.93 -32.66
CA LEU A 33 65.03 -23.29 -34.07
C LEU A 33 66.42 -23.12 -34.69
N ASN A 34 67.09 -22.00 -34.41
CA ASN A 34 68.47 -21.76 -34.88
C ASN A 34 69.44 -22.81 -34.31
N ALA A 35 69.27 -23.20 -33.05
CA ALA A 35 70.07 -24.26 -32.43
C ALA A 35 69.82 -25.64 -33.07
N SER A 36 68.57 -25.99 -33.40
CA SER A 36 68.24 -27.22 -34.12
C SER A 36 68.85 -27.24 -35.54
N ILE A 37 68.85 -26.11 -36.25
CA ILE A 37 69.48 -25.99 -37.58
C ILE A 37 71.00 -26.18 -37.49
N GLU A 38 71.65 -25.52 -36.54
CA GLU A 38 73.10 -25.64 -36.39
C GLU A 38 73.48 -27.06 -35.92
N ALA A 39 72.71 -27.67 -35.03
CA ALA A 39 72.88 -29.07 -34.64
C ALA A 39 72.80 -30.04 -35.82
N ALA A 40 71.88 -29.80 -36.77
CA ALA A 40 71.79 -30.58 -38.01
C ALA A 40 73.02 -30.36 -38.92
N ARG A 41 73.59 -29.16 -38.92
CA ARG A 41 74.78 -28.80 -39.71
C ARG A 41 76.06 -29.48 -39.23
N VAL A 42 76.26 -29.66 -37.92
CA VAL A 42 77.47 -30.33 -37.36
C VAL A 42 77.38 -31.88 -37.42
N GLY A 43 76.27 -32.44 -37.94
CA GLY A 43 76.12 -33.86 -38.20
C GLY A 43 76.09 -34.73 -36.94
N SER A 44 77.01 -35.71 -36.83
CA SER A 44 77.01 -36.69 -35.74
C SER A 44 77.24 -36.08 -34.34
N TYR A 45 78.03 -35.01 -34.26
CA TYR A 45 78.34 -34.33 -32.98
C TYR A 45 77.20 -33.44 -32.48
N GLY A 46 76.26 -33.06 -33.35
CA GLY A 46 75.13 -32.19 -33.00
C GLY A 46 73.88 -32.91 -32.51
N ARG A 47 73.80 -34.25 -32.58
CA ARG A 47 72.55 -34.99 -32.29
C ARG A 47 72.03 -34.77 -30.87
N SER A 48 72.89 -34.76 -29.86
CA SER A 48 72.49 -34.52 -28.47
C SER A 48 71.98 -33.08 -28.26
N PHE A 49 72.61 -32.10 -28.92
CA PHE A 49 72.18 -30.69 -28.90
C PHE A 49 70.86 -30.46 -29.64
N GLY A 50 70.61 -31.18 -30.74
CA GLY A 50 69.35 -31.09 -31.48
C GLY A 50 68.13 -31.54 -30.64
N VAL A 51 68.28 -32.61 -29.85
CA VAL A 51 67.20 -33.09 -28.96
C VAL A 51 66.88 -32.06 -27.88
N VAL A 52 67.90 -31.40 -27.32
CA VAL A 52 67.71 -30.33 -26.33
C VAL A 52 67.01 -29.12 -26.97
N ALA A 53 67.42 -28.73 -28.18
CA ALA A 53 66.80 -27.63 -28.91
C ALA A 53 65.31 -27.91 -29.23
N ASP A 54 64.96 -29.13 -29.63
CA ASP A 54 63.56 -29.52 -29.84
C ASP A 54 62.73 -29.48 -28.56
N GLU A 55 63.31 -29.85 -27.41
CA GLU A 55 62.61 -29.80 -26.13
C GLU A 55 62.39 -28.36 -25.64
N ILE A 56 63.38 -27.48 -25.85
CA ILE A 56 63.24 -26.02 -25.61
C ILE A 56 62.14 -25.44 -26.50
N ARG A 57 62.09 -25.84 -27.78
CA ARG A 57 61.04 -25.40 -28.72
C ARG A 57 59.64 -25.78 -28.23
N LYS A 58 59.44 -27.04 -27.83
CA LYS A 58 58.15 -27.49 -27.27
C LYS A 58 57.77 -26.72 -26.01
N LEU A 59 58.73 -26.41 -25.15
CA LEU A 59 58.49 -25.64 -23.94
C LEU A 59 58.05 -24.20 -24.28
N ALA A 60 58.69 -23.56 -25.26
CA ALA A 60 58.32 -22.25 -25.76
C ALA A 60 56.90 -22.22 -26.37
N GLU A 61 56.55 -23.23 -27.18
CA GLU A 61 55.19 -23.39 -27.72
C GLU A 61 54.15 -23.57 -26.60
N LYS A 62 54.48 -24.35 -25.56
CA LYS A 62 53.62 -24.56 -24.39
C LYS A 62 53.43 -23.26 -23.60
N THR A 63 54.48 -22.47 -23.41
CA THR A 63 54.41 -21.14 -22.76
C THR A 63 53.50 -20.20 -23.56
N ASN A 64 53.65 -20.14 -24.89
CA ASN A 64 52.79 -19.32 -25.74
C ASN A 64 51.30 -19.69 -25.62
N LYS A 65 50.99 -20.99 -25.63
CA LYS A 65 49.61 -21.48 -25.43
C LYS A 65 49.06 -21.11 -24.05
N ALA A 66 49.88 -21.22 -23.01
CA ALA A 66 49.50 -20.85 -21.65
C ALA A 66 49.24 -19.33 -21.54
N SER A 67 50.16 -18.50 -22.04
CA SER A 67 50.01 -17.04 -22.07
C SER A 67 48.74 -16.61 -22.78
N ALA A 68 48.44 -17.17 -23.97
CA ALA A 68 47.21 -16.87 -24.69
C ALA A 68 45.93 -17.25 -23.91
N LYS A 69 45.98 -18.34 -23.13
CA LYS A 69 44.86 -18.72 -22.25
C LYS A 69 44.67 -17.73 -21.11
N ILE A 70 45.76 -17.27 -20.49
CA ILE A 70 45.70 -16.27 -19.41
C ILE A 70 45.22 -14.93 -19.97
N GLU A 71 45.70 -14.49 -21.13
CA GLU A 71 45.26 -13.28 -21.83
C GLU A 71 43.73 -13.28 -22.02
N LYS A 72 43.19 -14.41 -22.53
CA LYS A 72 41.74 -14.57 -22.70
C LYS A 72 40.98 -14.46 -21.38
N LEU A 73 41.46 -15.11 -20.31
CA LEU A 73 40.81 -15.07 -19.00
C LEU A 73 40.87 -13.67 -18.38
N SER A 74 42.00 -12.99 -18.51
CA SER A 74 42.22 -11.62 -18.05
C SER A 74 41.25 -10.65 -18.71
N ASN A 75 41.12 -10.71 -20.04
CA ASN A 75 40.17 -9.89 -20.81
C ASN A 75 38.70 -10.16 -20.41
N LEU A 76 38.34 -11.42 -20.16
CA LEU A 76 37.02 -11.77 -19.64
C LEU A 76 36.80 -11.20 -18.23
N GLY A 77 37.81 -11.27 -17.36
CA GLY A 77 37.77 -10.69 -16.02
C GLY A 77 37.56 -9.18 -16.05
N GLN A 78 38.26 -8.47 -16.93
CA GLN A 78 38.10 -7.03 -17.13
C GLN A 78 36.67 -6.68 -17.57
N LYS A 79 36.16 -7.35 -18.61
CA LYS A 79 34.80 -7.11 -19.12
C LYS A 79 33.73 -7.37 -18.04
N ASN A 80 33.85 -8.45 -17.29
CA ASN A 80 32.91 -8.77 -16.22
C ASN A 80 32.96 -7.73 -15.09
N SER A 81 34.15 -7.22 -14.79
CA SER A 81 34.32 -6.16 -13.81
C SER A 81 33.58 -4.90 -14.29
N GLU A 82 33.83 -4.46 -15.53
CA GLU A 82 33.18 -3.27 -16.11
C GLU A 82 31.65 -3.35 -16.07
N ILE A 83 31.07 -4.47 -16.50
CA ILE A 83 29.62 -4.73 -16.42
C ILE A 83 29.12 -4.64 -14.97
N THR A 84 29.85 -5.23 -14.03
CA THR A 84 29.49 -5.18 -12.61
C THR A 84 29.49 -3.75 -12.08
N ASN A 85 30.45 -2.93 -12.49
CA ASN A 85 30.53 -1.53 -12.08
C ASN A 85 29.40 -0.68 -12.66
N GLU A 86 28.99 -0.92 -13.91
CA GLU A 86 27.81 -0.26 -14.46
C GLU A 86 26.53 -0.66 -13.72
N ASN A 87 26.36 -1.96 -13.42
CA ASN A 87 25.23 -2.43 -12.63
C ASN A 87 25.22 -1.81 -11.23
N LEU A 88 26.36 -1.70 -10.56
CA LEU A 88 26.48 -1.06 -9.26
C LEU A 88 26.17 0.44 -9.32
N LYS A 89 26.60 1.15 -10.36
CA LYS A 89 26.25 2.56 -10.57
C LYS A 89 24.74 2.79 -10.67
N ASN A 90 24.00 1.83 -11.22
CA ASN A 90 22.55 1.89 -11.32
C ASN A 90 21.85 1.42 -10.03
N LEU A 91 22.42 0.43 -9.34
CA LEU A 91 21.83 -0.17 -8.15
C LEU A 91 21.90 0.77 -6.92
N ILE A 92 22.99 1.50 -6.74
CA ILE A 92 23.19 2.37 -5.58
C ILE A 92 22.11 3.48 -5.49
N PRO A 93 21.78 4.22 -6.57
CA PRO A 93 20.68 5.19 -6.56
C PRO A 93 19.33 4.57 -6.17
N GLU A 94 19.02 3.38 -6.67
CA GLU A 94 17.76 2.69 -6.34
C GLU A 94 17.71 2.27 -4.86
N ILE A 95 18.83 1.83 -4.28
CA ILE A 95 18.92 1.55 -2.83
C ILE A 95 18.67 2.83 -2.03
N ILE A 96 19.26 3.96 -2.43
CA ILE A 96 19.06 5.25 -1.76
C ILE A 96 17.59 5.68 -1.85
N LYS A 97 16.96 5.52 -3.03
CA LYS A 97 15.54 5.82 -3.25
C LYS A 97 14.64 4.94 -2.37
N SER A 98 14.94 3.64 -2.30
CA SER A 98 14.23 2.69 -1.43
C SER A 98 14.34 3.11 0.05
N ALA A 99 15.55 3.44 0.52
CA ALA A 99 15.76 3.93 1.89
C ALA A 99 15.00 5.23 2.18
N LYS A 100 14.91 6.15 1.20
CA LYS A 100 14.10 7.36 1.33
C LYS A 100 12.60 7.06 1.43
N LEU A 101 12.10 6.10 0.65
CA LEU A 101 10.71 5.68 0.72
C LEU A 101 10.38 5.06 2.09
N VAL A 102 11.25 4.22 2.64
CA VAL A 102 11.08 3.64 3.99
C VAL A 102 11.03 4.74 5.06
N ASN A 103 11.88 5.76 4.96
CA ASN A 103 11.83 6.91 5.86
C ASN A 103 10.51 7.69 5.74
N ASN A 104 10.04 7.93 4.52
CA ASN A 104 8.75 8.60 4.30
C ASN A 104 7.58 7.79 4.85
N ILE A 105 7.58 6.46 4.69
CA ILE A 105 6.59 5.56 5.29
C ILE A 105 6.63 5.70 6.81
N THR A 106 7.81 5.71 7.42
CA THR A 106 7.95 5.86 8.88
C THR A 106 7.36 7.18 9.37
N PHE A 107 7.62 8.28 8.66
CA PHE A 107 7.05 9.59 8.98
C PHE A 107 5.52 9.58 8.84
N ALA A 108 5.00 9.08 7.72
CA ALA A 108 3.57 8.98 7.47
C ALA A 108 2.86 8.07 8.49
N SER A 109 3.47 6.95 8.88
CA SER A 109 2.96 6.06 9.93
C SER A 109 2.92 6.75 11.30
N LYS A 110 3.91 7.60 11.61
CA LYS A 110 3.88 8.38 12.85
C LYS A 110 2.76 9.41 12.84
N GLU A 111 2.55 10.09 11.71
CA GLU A 111 1.44 11.03 11.52
C GLU A 111 0.08 10.34 11.62
N GLN A 112 -0.09 9.19 10.96
CA GLN A 112 -1.30 8.36 11.06
C GLN A 112 -1.57 7.91 12.50
N SER A 113 -0.53 7.50 13.24
CA SER A 113 -0.68 7.12 14.66
C SER A 113 -1.20 8.28 15.50
N ASN A 114 -0.67 9.48 15.31
CA ASN A 114 -1.14 10.67 16.03
C ASN A 114 -2.58 11.03 15.60
N GLY A 115 -2.91 10.91 14.31
CA GLY A 115 -4.27 11.12 13.80
C GLY A 115 -5.28 10.12 14.37
N ALA A 116 -4.91 8.85 14.48
CA ALA A 116 -5.74 7.81 15.09
C ALA A 116 -6.01 8.10 16.58
N GLU A 117 -5.02 8.61 17.32
CA GLU A 117 -5.19 9.03 18.72
C GLU A 117 -6.18 10.21 18.83
N ALA A 118 -6.05 11.22 17.95
CA ALA A 118 -6.98 12.35 17.92
C ALA A 118 -8.43 11.92 17.58
N ILE A 119 -8.60 10.99 16.63
CA ILE A 119 -9.91 10.40 16.31
C ILE A 119 -10.46 9.67 17.52
N ASN A 120 -9.66 8.84 18.19
CA ASN A 120 -10.09 8.09 19.35
C ASN A 120 -10.58 9.01 20.48
N ASN A 121 -9.84 10.09 20.76
CA ASN A 121 -10.25 11.08 21.76
C ASN A 121 -11.56 11.78 21.37
N SER A 122 -11.74 12.08 20.09
CA SER A 122 -12.98 12.70 19.58
C SER A 122 -14.18 11.76 19.71
N VAL A 123 -14.00 10.47 19.45
CA VAL A 123 -15.04 9.44 19.64
C VAL A 123 -15.42 9.30 21.12
N GLN A 124 -14.46 9.37 22.04
CA GLN A 124 -14.73 9.36 23.48
C GLN A 124 -15.57 10.57 23.90
N GLN A 125 -15.23 11.78 23.42
CA GLN A 125 -16.02 12.98 23.69
C GLN A 125 -17.44 12.89 23.12
N LEU A 126 -17.60 12.36 21.90
CA LEU A 126 -18.94 12.13 21.33
C LEU A 126 -19.75 11.14 22.16
N THR A 127 -19.10 10.13 22.73
CA THR A 127 -19.75 9.15 23.62
C THR A 127 -20.26 9.83 24.89
N GLU A 128 -19.46 10.72 25.47
CA GLU A 128 -19.86 11.50 26.65
C GLU A 128 -21.08 12.39 26.37
N ILE A 129 -21.04 13.17 25.27
CA ILE A 129 -22.17 14.02 24.85
C ILE A 129 -23.42 13.17 24.54
N THR A 130 -23.26 12.00 23.92
CA THR A 130 -24.38 11.10 23.63
C THR A 130 -25.05 10.61 24.92
N ASN A 131 -24.25 10.28 25.94
CA ASN A 131 -24.77 9.89 27.26
C ASN A 131 -25.48 11.05 27.96
N GLU A 132 -24.91 12.26 27.92
CA GLU A 132 -25.54 13.47 28.47
C GLU A 132 -26.88 13.79 27.78
N ASN A 133 -26.93 13.66 26.45
CA ASN A 133 -28.15 13.84 25.68
C ASN A 133 -29.22 12.80 26.05
N SER A 134 -28.82 11.54 26.25
CA SER A 134 -29.74 10.49 26.69
C SER A 134 -30.32 10.80 28.07
N ALA A 135 -29.48 11.20 29.03
CA ALA A 135 -29.92 11.57 30.37
C ALA A 135 -30.85 12.80 30.35
N SER A 136 -30.52 13.81 29.54
CA SER A 136 -31.36 15.00 29.35
C SER A 136 -32.72 14.66 28.72
N ALA A 137 -32.76 13.72 27.78
CA ALA A 137 -34.00 13.24 27.17
C ALA A 137 -34.88 12.46 28.16
N GLU A 138 -34.28 11.68 29.06
CA GLU A 138 -34.98 11.02 30.18
C GLU A 138 -35.57 12.06 31.14
N GLU A 139 -34.80 13.06 31.56
CA GLU A 139 -35.26 14.14 32.44
C GLU A 139 -36.39 14.97 31.78
N MET A 140 -36.27 15.24 30.49
CA MET A 140 -37.30 15.94 29.72
C MET A 140 -38.59 15.11 29.61
N SER A 141 -38.48 13.79 29.39
CA SER A 141 -39.64 12.89 29.40
C SER A 141 -40.35 12.89 30.75
N ALA A 142 -39.59 12.78 31.85
CA ALA A 142 -40.15 12.84 33.20
C ALA A 142 -40.83 14.19 33.48
N SER A 143 -40.20 15.30 33.08
CA SER A 143 -40.80 16.63 33.22
C SER A 143 -42.10 16.79 32.42
N ALA A 144 -42.19 16.18 31.23
CA ALA A 144 -43.39 16.18 30.42
C ALA A 144 -44.53 15.37 31.06
N GLU A 145 -44.22 14.24 31.71
CA GLU A 145 -45.19 13.45 32.50
C GLU A 145 -45.71 14.26 33.70
N ASP A 146 -44.82 14.90 34.46
CA ASP A 146 -45.18 15.76 35.59
C ASP A 146 -46.06 16.93 35.16
N LEU A 147 -45.71 17.59 34.05
CA LEU A 147 -46.51 18.67 33.48
C LEU A 147 -47.90 18.17 33.06
N SER A 148 -47.99 16.97 32.47
CA SER A 148 -49.26 16.34 32.11
C SER A 148 -50.14 16.11 33.33
N MET A 149 -49.58 15.60 34.43
CA MET A 149 -50.29 15.44 35.71
C MET A 149 -50.78 16.78 36.26
N GLN A 150 -49.96 17.83 36.22
CA GLN A 150 -50.36 19.16 36.69
C GLN A 150 -51.51 19.74 35.86
N VAL A 151 -51.49 19.54 34.54
CA VAL A 151 -52.58 19.98 33.65
C VAL A 151 -53.89 19.25 33.98
N GLU A 152 -53.86 17.95 34.23
CA GLU A 152 -55.07 17.20 34.61
C GLU A 152 -55.60 17.65 35.98
N ASN A 153 -54.72 17.89 36.95
CA ASN A 153 -55.09 18.44 38.26
C ASN A 153 -55.72 19.84 38.14
N LEU A 154 -55.17 20.71 37.28
CA LEU A 154 -55.73 22.04 37.02
C LEU A 154 -57.12 21.93 36.39
N LYS A 155 -57.30 21.02 35.42
CA LYS A 155 -58.59 20.77 34.79
C LYS A 155 -59.65 20.29 35.77
N LEU A 156 -59.29 19.41 36.71
CA LEU A 156 -60.16 19.01 37.82
C LEU A 156 -60.54 20.21 38.69
N THR A 157 -59.54 20.99 39.13
CA THR A 157 -59.75 22.18 39.97
C THR A 157 -60.67 23.21 39.29
N VAL A 158 -60.49 23.46 37.99
CA VAL A 158 -61.34 24.38 37.21
C VAL A 158 -62.76 23.82 37.04
N SER A 159 -62.92 22.49 36.95
CA SER A 159 -64.24 21.86 36.82
C SER A 159 -65.13 22.02 38.07
N ASP A 160 -64.52 22.18 39.24
CA ASP A 160 -65.24 22.44 40.50
C ASP A 160 -65.82 23.88 40.57
N PHE A 161 -65.30 24.82 39.77
CA PHE A 161 -65.86 26.16 39.70
C PHE A 161 -67.19 26.15 38.95
N LYS A 162 -68.29 26.32 39.69
CA LYS A 162 -69.63 26.58 39.13
C LYS A 162 -69.70 27.99 38.53
N ILE A 163 -69.28 28.12 37.27
CA ILE A 163 -69.63 29.28 36.44
C ILE A 163 -71.11 29.20 36.14
N GLY A 164 -71.90 30.13 36.70
CA GLY A 164 -73.33 30.21 36.46
C GLY A 164 -73.62 30.34 34.97
N LYS A 165 -74.04 29.24 34.34
CA LYS A 165 -74.77 29.31 33.08
C LYS A 165 -76.23 29.55 33.43
N GLU A 166 -76.63 30.82 33.33
CA GLU A 166 -77.98 31.13 32.91
C GLU A 166 -78.25 30.34 31.61
N ASN A 167 -79.28 29.50 31.65
CA ASN A 167 -79.64 28.56 30.59
C ASN A 167 -80.07 29.28 29.31
N VAL A 168 -79.12 29.63 28.43
CA VAL A 168 -79.43 30.21 27.11
C VAL A 168 -79.41 29.17 25.98
N TYR A 169 -78.80 27.99 26.16
CA TYR A 169 -78.65 27.00 25.07
C TYR A 169 -79.68 25.84 25.04
N GLU A 170 -80.61 25.74 26.00
CA GLU A 170 -81.64 24.68 25.97
C GLU A 170 -82.91 25.05 25.15
N LYS A 171 -83.08 26.31 24.74
CA LYS A 171 -84.27 26.72 23.96
C LYS A 171 -84.20 26.42 22.45
N GLU A 172 -83.02 26.24 21.87
CA GLU A 172 -82.91 26.00 20.42
C GLU A 172 -83.00 24.51 20.02
N ARG A 173 -82.71 23.58 20.93
CA ARG A 173 -82.77 22.14 20.60
C ARG A 173 -84.19 21.59 20.47
N LYS A 174 -85.18 22.21 21.13
CA LYS A 174 -86.60 21.82 20.97
C LYS A 174 -87.25 22.35 19.69
N LYS A 175 -86.76 23.44 19.10
CA LYS A 175 -87.33 23.99 17.86
C LYS A 175 -86.81 23.31 16.58
N LYS A 176 -85.65 22.63 16.65
CA LYS A 176 -85.04 21.94 15.51
C LYS A 176 -85.54 20.50 15.31
N ILE A 177 -86.03 19.85 16.37
CA ILE A 177 -86.59 18.49 16.31
C ILE A 177 -87.97 18.51 15.60
N GLU A 178 -88.74 19.60 15.71
CA GLU A 178 -90.05 19.74 15.07
C GLU A 178 -90.00 20.01 13.55
N ILE A 179 -88.83 20.37 13.00
CA ILE A 179 -88.66 20.66 11.56
C ILE A 179 -88.12 19.43 10.80
N GLN A 180 -87.49 18.46 11.47
CA GLN A 180 -86.88 17.31 10.80
C GLN A 180 -87.86 16.16 10.46
N GLU A 181 -89.07 16.13 11.02
CA GLU A 181 -90.08 15.11 10.65
C GLU A 181 -90.77 15.36 9.29
N LYS A 182 -90.46 16.45 8.56
CA LYS A 182 -91.15 16.80 7.30
C LYS A 182 -90.35 16.79 6.01
N THR A 183 -89.12 16.29 5.98
CA THR A 183 -88.38 16.15 4.70
C THR A 183 -87.64 14.82 4.62
N ASN A 184 -88.40 13.75 4.36
CA ASN A 184 -87.93 12.66 3.50
C ASN A 184 -87.82 13.22 2.07
N TYR A 185 -86.68 13.07 1.39
CA TYR A 185 -86.56 12.79 -0.06
C TYR A 185 -85.08 12.54 -0.41
N GLU A 186 -84.81 11.28 -0.75
CA GLU A 186 -84.01 10.78 -1.88
C GLU A 186 -82.50 11.05 -2.04
N GLU A 187 -81.87 9.99 -2.54
CA GLU A 187 -80.46 9.74 -2.84
C GLU A 187 -79.86 10.74 -3.84
N GLY A 188 -78.55 10.97 -3.72
CA GLY A 188 -77.76 11.69 -4.72
C GLY A 188 -76.27 11.64 -4.43
N GLU A 189 -75.51 11.04 -5.36
CA GLU A 189 -74.06 10.86 -5.37
C GLU A 189 -73.28 12.20 -5.31
N ASN A 190 -72.09 12.16 -4.69
CA ASN A 190 -70.79 12.60 -5.23
C ASN A 190 -69.77 12.69 -4.07
N GLU A 191 -68.77 11.82 -4.03
CA GLU A 191 -67.47 11.91 -4.72
C GLU A 191 -66.49 12.84 -3.97
N TYR A 192 -65.31 12.30 -3.64
CA TYR A 192 -64.22 12.84 -2.79
C TYR A 192 -64.33 12.64 -1.27
N GLY A 193 -64.22 11.38 -0.83
CA GLY A 193 -63.87 11.03 0.55
C GLY A 193 -62.83 9.90 0.58
N PHE A 194 -61.58 10.22 0.94
CA PHE A 194 -60.53 9.21 1.15
C PHE A 194 -60.81 8.49 2.49
N LYS A 195 -61.36 7.27 2.43
CA LYS A 195 -61.50 6.41 3.62
C LYS A 195 -60.18 5.68 3.88
N ILE A 196 -59.38 6.19 4.82
CA ILE A 196 -58.23 5.44 5.35
C ILE A 196 -58.78 4.32 6.24
N LYS A 197 -58.75 3.08 5.72
CA LYS A 197 -58.88 1.87 6.53
C LYS A 197 -57.50 1.52 7.06
N LEU A 198 -57.25 1.71 8.36
CA LEU A 198 -56.07 1.10 9.00
C LEU A 198 -56.29 -0.41 9.07
N ASN A 199 -55.55 -1.15 8.24
CA ASN A 199 -55.45 -2.59 8.35
C ASN A 199 -54.40 -2.93 9.41
N LYS A 200 -54.77 -3.74 10.40
CA LYS A 200 -53.95 -4.06 11.59
C LYS A 200 -53.07 -5.31 11.39
N GLU A 201 -52.65 -5.59 10.16
CA GLU A 201 -51.81 -6.74 9.84
C GLU A 201 -50.75 -6.33 8.82
N LYS A 202 -49.61 -5.89 9.36
CA LYS A 202 -48.24 -6.00 8.84
C LYS A 202 -47.37 -5.04 9.66
N LEU A 203 -46.90 -5.51 10.82
CA LEU A 203 -45.65 -5.01 11.36
C LEU A 203 -44.56 -5.72 10.55
N ASP A 204 -43.80 -4.95 9.78
CA ASP A 204 -42.62 -5.41 9.06
C ASP A 204 -41.52 -5.80 10.07
N ASP A 205 -41.12 -7.07 10.04
CA ASP A 205 -39.94 -7.65 10.67
C ASP A 205 -38.64 -7.19 9.96
N GLU A 206 -38.49 -5.91 9.61
CA GLU A 206 -37.35 -5.42 8.82
C GLU A 206 -36.27 -4.69 9.65
N TYR A 207 -36.20 -4.94 10.96
CA TYR A 207 -35.15 -4.42 11.83
C TYR A 207 -34.58 -5.47 12.79
N GLU A 208 -34.19 -6.64 12.27
CA GLU A 208 -33.15 -7.46 12.92
C GLU A 208 -32.15 -7.99 11.89
N LYS A 209 -31.15 -7.15 11.59
CA LYS A 209 -29.83 -7.60 11.13
C LYS A 209 -28.78 -6.55 11.43
N PHE A 210 -28.17 -6.68 12.59
CA PHE A 210 -26.77 -6.32 12.85
C PHE A 210 -26.07 -7.57 13.37
#